data_AF-A0A2H0TZQ3-F1
#
_entry.id   AF-A0A2H0TZQ3-F1
#
_cell.length_a   1.000
_cell.length_b   1.000
_cell.length_c   1.000
_cell.angle_alpha   90.00
_cell.angle_beta   90.00
_cell.angle_gamma   90.00
#
_symmetry.space_group_name_H-M   'P 1'
#
loop_
_entity.id
_entity.type
_entity.pdbx_description
1 polymer ?
#
loop_
_entity_poly.entity_id
_entity_poly.type
_entity_poly.pdbx_seq_one_letter_code
_entity_poly.pdbx_strand_id
1 'polypeptide(L)'
;MINRLYTSLLNKILPNDATKSLLESLEKETRNFINYETNKSYEYSFNFIKKYVKEVIYRDPSENERAFKKLGPKKIIYRLILDMSSELLVSGRYHIYSGIIEKESQGDYFYKIFEKTLSELTNIGGLTKKESIDYKNDVDHEISIMG
;
A
#
# COMPACT_ATOMS: atom_id res chain seq x y z
N MET A 1 -10.61 21.26 14.78
CA MET A 1 -9.50 20.98 13.84
C MET A 1 -8.13 20.80 14.52
N ILE A 2 -7.96 21.14 15.81
CA ILE A 2 -6.67 21.07 16.54
C ILE A 2 -6.29 19.63 17.00
N ASN A 3 -7.26 18.71 17.13
CA ASN A 3 -7.00 17.37 17.69
C ASN A 3 -6.19 16.42 16.77
N ARG A 4 -6.43 16.39 15.45
CA ARG A 4 -5.85 15.36 14.56
C ARG A 4 -4.33 15.47 14.41
N LEU A 5 -3.78 16.69 14.30
CA LEU A 5 -2.33 16.91 14.19
C LEU A 5 -1.60 16.53 15.49
N TYR A 6 -2.19 16.86 16.63
CA TYR A 6 -1.63 16.54 17.95
C TYR A 6 -1.65 15.02 18.22
N THR A 7 -2.76 14.34 17.89
CA THR A 7 -2.87 12.88 18.00
C THR A 7 -1.84 12.16 17.12
N SER A 8 -1.61 12.63 15.89
CA SER A 8 -0.60 12.02 15.00
C SER A 8 0.82 12.19 15.54
N LEU A 9 1.18 13.38 16.03
CA LEU A 9 2.48 13.64 16.66
C LEU A 9 2.70 12.79 17.91
N LEU A 10 1.71 12.73 18.80
CA LEU A 10 1.78 11.89 20.00
C LEU A 10 1.95 10.41 19.65
N ASN A 11 1.21 9.90 18.66
CA ASN A 11 1.28 8.50 18.25
C ASN A 11 2.62 8.15 17.58
N LYS A 12 3.33 9.14 17.01
CA LYS A 12 4.73 8.96 16.55
C LYS A 12 5.71 8.81 17.71
N ILE A 13 5.44 9.44 18.86
CA ILE A 13 6.32 9.43 20.04
C ILE A 13 6.00 8.23 20.96
N LEU A 14 4.72 7.95 21.19
CA LEU A 14 4.22 6.88 22.07
C LEU A 14 3.12 6.09 21.35
N PRO A 15 3.49 5.19 20.41
CA PRO A 15 2.51 4.39 19.69
C PRO A 15 1.84 3.37 20.62
N ASN A 16 0.53 3.16 20.43
CA ASN A 16 -0.16 2.04 21.08
C ASN A 16 0.28 0.68 20.49
N ASP A 17 -0.04 -0.42 21.16
CA ASP A 17 0.40 -1.77 20.78
C ASP A 17 -0.06 -2.17 19.37
N ALA A 18 -1.26 -1.73 18.96
CA ALA A 18 -1.78 -1.95 17.61
C ALA A 18 -0.95 -1.21 16.56
N THR A 19 -0.63 0.05 16.79
CA THR A 19 0.23 0.87 15.92
C THR A 19 1.62 0.27 15.82
N LYS A 20 2.21 -0.13 16.95
CA LYS A 20 3.52 -0.80 16.98
C LYS A 20 3.50 -2.10 16.18
N SER A 21 2.49 -2.94 16.37
CA SER A 21 2.33 -4.21 15.64
C SER A 21 2.14 -4.01 14.13
N LEU A 22 1.41 -2.97 13.72
CA LEU A 22 1.27 -2.62 12.30
C LEU A 22 2.60 -2.15 11.70
N LEU A 23 3.36 -1.32 12.41
CA LEU A 23 4.68 -0.87 11.95
C LEU A 23 5.66 -2.04 11.84
N GLU A 24 5.70 -2.94 12.82
CA GLU A 24 6.52 -4.16 12.77
C GLU A 24 6.12 -5.05 11.59
N SER A 25 4.82 -5.23 11.36
CA SER A 25 4.32 -5.95 10.19
C SER A 25 4.72 -5.26 8.90
N LEU A 26 4.63 -3.93 8.81
CA LEU A 26 5.05 -3.17 7.63
C LEU A 26 6.54 -3.36 7.34
N GLU A 27 7.41 -3.32 8.35
CA GLU A 27 8.85 -3.56 8.19
C GLU A 27 9.16 -5.00 7.77
N LYS A 28 8.41 -5.98 8.30
CA LYS A 28 8.52 -7.38 7.86
C LYS A 28 8.13 -7.54 6.40
N GLU A 29 6.96 -7.03 6.01
CA GLU A 29 6.49 -7.17 4.63
C GLU A 29 7.34 -6.34 3.66
N THR A 30 7.84 -5.17 4.06
CA THR A 30 8.81 -4.39 3.26
C THR A 30 10.00 -5.25 2.84
N ARG A 31 10.58 -6.00 3.78
CA ARG A 31 11.71 -6.90 3.47
C ARG A 31 11.32 -7.99 2.48
N ASN A 32 10.10 -8.54 2.59
CA ASN A 32 9.59 -9.54 1.63
C ASN A 32 9.45 -8.96 0.22
N PHE A 33 9.00 -7.70 0.10
CA PHE A 33 8.89 -7.02 -1.19
C PHE A 33 10.25 -6.69 -1.79
N ILE A 34 11.20 -6.18 -0.99
CA ILE A 34 12.56 -5.87 -1.47
C ILE A 34 13.29 -7.14 -1.91
N ASN A 35 13.12 -8.25 -1.19
CA ASN A 35 13.74 -9.53 -1.56
C ASN A 35 13.09 -10.19 -2.79
N TYR A 36 11.86 -9.80 -3.13
CA TYR A 36 11.16 -10.32 -4.31
C TYR A 36 11.76 -9.78 -5.61
N GLU A 37 12.22 -8.52 -5.60
CA GLU A 37 12.77 -7.84 -6.77
C GLU A 37 14.00 -7.04 -6.36
N THR A 38 15.20 -7.52 -6.70
CA THR A 38 16.50 -6.95 -6.30
C THR A 38 16.88 -5.70 -7.11
N ASN A 39 15.89 -4.96 -7.59
CA ASN A 39 16.05 -3.73 -8.36
C ASN A 39 15.95 -2.50 -7.43
N LYS A 40 16.96 -1.62 -7.48
CA LYS A 40 17.01 -0.41 -6.63
C LYS A 40 15.85 0.56 -6.88
N SER A 41 15.37 0.67 -8.12
CA SER A 41 14.23 1.52 -8.47
C SER A 41 12.91 0.93 -7.97
N TYR A 42 12.80 -0.40 -7.94
CA TYR A 42 11.68 -1.08 -7.27
C TYR A 42 11.70 -0.82 -5.76
N GLU A 43 12.85 -0.97 -5.11
CA GLU A 43 13.01 -0.66 -3.69
C GLU A 43 12.67 0.81 -3.39
N TYR A 44 13.13 1.75 -4.22
CA TYR A 44 12.80 3.17 -4.09
C TYR A 44 11.28 3.40 -4.17
N SER A 45 10.62 2.79 -5.16
CA SER A 45 9.16 2.87 -5.35
C SER A 45 8.40 2.29 -4.16
N PHE A 46 8.86 1.15 -3.62
CA PHE A 46 8.24 0.57 -2.43
C PHE A 46 8.46 1.44 -1.19
N ASN A 47 9.66 1.98 -1.00
CA ASN A 47 9.96 2.89 0.11
C ASN A 47 9.10 4.17 0.07
N PHE A 48 8.76 4.64 -1.14
CA PHE A 48 7.79 5.71 -1.32
C PHE A 48 6.41 5.31 -0.75
N ILE A 49 5.83 4.19 -1.21
CA ILE A 49 4.54 3.68 -0.69
C ILE A 49 4.59 3.47 0.84
N LYS A 50 5.66 2.84 1.34
CA LYS A 50 5.89 2.60 2.77
C LYS A 50 5.79 3.88 3.60
N LYS A 51 6.34 5.00 3.10
CA LYS A 51 6.27 6.29 3.78
C LYS A 51 4.81 6.75 3.96
N TYR A 52 3.98 6.63 2.92
CA TYR A 52 2.55 6.98 3.01
C TYR A 52 1.79 6.04 3.94
N VAL A 53 2.04 4.72 3.85
CA VAL A 53 1.41 3.74 4.75
C VAL A 53 1.75 4.04 6.20
N LYS A 54 3.00 4.41 6.51
CA LYS A 54 3.37 4.86 7.87
C LYS A 54 2.58 6.08 8.32
N GLU A 55 2.44 7.09 7.48
CA GLU A 55 1.67 8.29 7.82
C GLU A 55 0.18 7.96 8.08
N VAL A 56 -0.42 7.04 7.31
CA VAL A 56 -1.78 6.56 7.56
C VAL A 56 -1.87 5.84 8.91
N ILE A 57 -0.93 4.93 9.20
CA ILE A 57 -0.87 4.24 10.50
C ILE A 57 -0.74 5.24 11.64
N TYR A 58 0.09 6.28 11.52
CA TYR A 58 0.24 7.25 12.61
C TYR A 58 -0.98 8.16 12.80
N ARG A 59 -1.77 8.39 11.75
CA ARG A 59 -2.87 9.36 11.76
C ARG A 59 -4.04 8.93 12.63
N ASP A 60 -4.46 7.67 12.55
CA ASP A 60 -5.72 7.20 13.15
C ASP A 60 -5.52 5.94 14.04
N PRO A 61 -4.86 6.06 15.21
CA PRO A 61 -4.53 4.92 16.09
C PRO A 61 -5.73 4.13 16.62
N SER A 62 -6.89 4.78 16.77
CA SER A 62 -8.12 4.12 17.23
C SER A 62 -8.76 3.27 16.13
N GLU A 63 -8.64 3.72 14.87
CA GLU A 63 -9.09 2.95 13.72
C GLU A 63 -8.19 1.75 13.48
N ASN A 64 -6.88 1.94 13.62
CA ASN A 64 -5.90 0.85 13.60
C ASN A 64 -6.23 -0.23 14.64
N GLU A 65 -6.57 0.14 15.87
CA GLU A 65 -6.89 -0.83 16.91
C GLU A 65 -8.14 -1.66 16.56
N ARG A 66 -9.17 -1.00 16.02
CA ARG A 66 -10.40 -1.69 15.56
C ARG A 66 -10.11 -2.62 14.38
N ALA A 67 -9.37 -2.14 13.38
CA ALA A 67 -8.99 -2.93 12.23
C ALA A 67 -8.12 -4.12 12.65
N PHE A 68 -7.15 -3.89 13.54
CA PHE A 68 -6.23 -4.90 14.07
C PHE A 68 -6.99 -6.06 14.70
N LYS A 69 -7.98 -5.77 15.56
CA LYS A 69 -8.83 -6.79 16.19
C LYS A 69 -9.67 -7.59 15.19
N LYS A 70 -10.04 -7.00 14.05
CA LYS A 70 -10.92 -7.64 13.04
C LYS A 70 -10.17 -8.46 12.01
N LEU A 71 -9.05 -7.97 11.48
CA LEU A 71 -8.39 -8.51 10.29
C LEU A 71 -6.96 -9.02 10.58
N GLY A 72 -6.36 -8.60 11.68
CA GLY A 72 -4.95 -8.83 11.98
C GLY A 72 -4.01 -7.91 11.19
N PRO A 73 -2.76 -7.75 11.66
CA PRO A 73 -1.84 -6.73 11.16
C PRO A 73 -1.42 -6.95 9.71
N LYS A 74 -1.14 -8.20 9.32
CA LYS A 74 -0.71 -8.54 7.97
C LYS A 74 -1.73 -8.09 6.92
N LYS A 75 -3.02 -8.45 7.09
CA LYS A 75 -4.07 -8.09 6.14
C LYS A 75 -4.24 -6.58 5.99
N ILE A 76 -4.13 -5.84 7.10
CA ILE A 76 -4.22 -4.37 7.09
C ILE A 76 -3.07 -3.77 6.30
N ILE A 77 -1.84 -4.23 6.53
CA ILE A 77 -0.67 -3.73 5.80
C ILE A 77 -0.80 -3.98 4.30
N TYR A 78 -1.19 -5.19 3.88
CA TYR A 78 -1.42 -5.46 2.46
C TYR A 78 -2.56 -4.61 1.89
N ARG A 79 -3.62 -4.35 2.66
CA ARG A 79 -4.70 -3.45 2.20
C ARG A 79 -4.20 -2.02 2.00
N LEU A 80 -3.45 -1.47 2.95
CA LEU A 80 -2.89 -0.12 2.85
C LEU A 80 -1.88 0.01 1.71
N ILE A 81 -1.04 -1.01 1.48
CA ILE A 81 -0.13 -1.04 0.33
C ILE A 81 -0.94 -1.07 -0.97
N LEU A 82 -1.99 -1.90 -1.04
CA LEU A 82 -2.84 -2.03 -2.22
C LEU A 82 -3.47 -0.68 -2.56
N ASP A 83 -4.15 -0.06 -1.60
CA ASP A 83 -4.84 1.21 -1.77
C ASP A 83 -3.86 2.33 -2.19
N MET A 84 -2.65 2.38 -1.63
CA MET A 84 -1.67 3.41 -2.03
C MET A 84 -1.03 3.14 -3.38
N SER A 85 -0.74 1.88 -3.71
CA SER A 85 -0.21 1.54 -5.03
C SER A 85 -1.23 1.79 -6.14
N SER A 86 -2.51 1.48 -5.92
CA SER A 86 -3.58 1.79 -6.88
C SER A 86 -3.78 3.29 -7.04
N GLU A 87 -3.86 4.06 -5.94
CA GLU A 87 -3.97 5.53 -5.97
C GLU A 87 -2.84 6.17 -6.79
N LEU A 88 -1.60 5.68 -6.63
CA LEU A 88 -0.46 6.21 -7.39
C LEU A 88 -0.57 5.92 -8.88
N LEU A 89 -1.04 4.71 -9.24
CA LEU A 89 -1.30 4.35 -10.63
C LEU A 89 -2.37 5.28 -11.21
N VAL A 90 -3.57 5.32 -10.61
CA VAL A 90 -4.71 6.10 -11.12
C VAL A 90 -4.53 7.62 -10.98
N SER A 91 -3.48 8.11 -10.34
CA SER A 91 -3.20 9.55 -10.28
C SER A 91 -2.80 10.16 -11.63
N GLY A 92 -2.47 9.33 -12.63
CA GLY A 92 -1.98 9.77 -13.94
C GLY A 92 -0.54 10.30 -13.93
N ARG A 93 0.06 10.52 -12.75
CA ARG A 93 1.40 11.14 -12.61
C ARG A 93 2.54 10.24 -13.03
N TYR A 94 2.30 8.93 -13.10
CA TYR A 94 3.31 7.91 -13.37
C TYR A 94 2.99 7.11 -14.64
N HIS A 95 2.03 7.56 -15.45
CA HIS A 95 1.80 7.08 -16.81
C HIS A 95 2.64 7.93 -17.76
N ILE A 96 3.64 7.30 -18.38
CA ILE A 96 4.48 7.98 -19.36
C ILE A 96 3.88 7.62 -20.73
N TYR A 97 2.90 8.44 -21.14
CA TYR A 97 2.30 8.53 -22.48
C TYR A 97 1.13 7.57 -22.80
N SER A 98 -0.03 8.15 -23.17
CA SER A 98 -1.19 7.47 -23.79
C SER A 98 -1.75 6.25 -23.04
N GLY A 99 -1.80 6.29 -21.70
CA GLY A 99 -2.41 5.22 -20.90
C GLY A 99 -1.55 3.95 -20.85
N ILE A 100 -0.28 4.08 -21.24
CA ILE A 100 0.70 2.99 -21.21
C ILE A 100 1.66 3.23 -20.06
N ILE A 101 1.87 2.20 -19.26
CA ILE A 101 2.92 2.19 -18.25
C ILE A 101 4.24 1.83 -18.95
N GLU A 102 5.17 2.78 -19.02
CA GLU A 102 6.50 2.56 -19.57
C GLU A 102 7.26 1.52 -18.73
N LYS A 103 7.88 0.54 -19.39
CA LYS A 103 8.65 -0.52 -18.71
C LYS A 103 9.83 0.07 -17.96
N GLU A 104 10.14 -0.50 -16.79
CA GLU A 104 11.24 -0.07 -15.92
C GLU A 104 11.13 1.39 -15.43
N SER A 105 9.98 2.04 -15.64
CA SER A 105 9.65 3.33 -15.06
C SER A 105 9.13 3.17 -13.63
N GLN A 106 8.98 4.30 -12.93
CA GLN A 106 8.38 4.30 -11.59
C GLN A 106 6.94 3.76 -11.59
N GLY A 107 6.18 4.01 -12.68
CA GLY A 107 4.83 3.46 -12.86
C GLY A 107 4.83 1.94 -12.95
N ASP A 108 5.78 1.35 -13.69
CA ASP A 108 5.92 -0.12 -13.81
C ASP A 108 6.23 -0.76 -12.46
N TYR A 109 7.09 -0.13 -11.65
CA TYR A 109 7.37 -0.63 -10.31
C TYR A 109 6.16 -0.50 -9.37
N PHE A 110 5.39 0.59 -9.42
CA PHE A 110 4.14 0.68 -8.66
C PHE A 110 3.13 -0.38 -9.09
N TYR A 111 3.04 -0.66 -10.39
CA TYR A 111 2.17 -1.70 -10.92
C TYR A 111 2.58 -3.10 -10.45
N LYS A 112 3.88 -3.43 -10.48
CA LYS A 112 4.41 -4.68 -9.93
C LYS A 112 4.12 -4.83 -8.44
N ILE A 113 4.27 -3.74 -7.65
CA ILE A 113 3.93 -3.73 -6.23
C ILE A 113 2.42 -3.98 -6.04
N PHE A 114 1.58 -3.31 -6.82
CA PHE A 114 0.13 -3.49 -6.83
C PHE A 114 -0.25 -4.95 -7.10
N GLU A 115 0.23 -5.54 -8.20
CA GLU A 115 -0.09 -6.92 -8.58
C GLU A 115 0.38 -7.94 -7.54
N LYS A 116 1.61 -7.77 -7.03
CA LYS A 116 2.13 -8.63 -5.97
C LYS A 116 1.28 -8.51 -4.71
N THR A 117 0.91 -7.30 -4.31
CA THR A 117 0.10 -7.05 -3.12
C THR A 117 -1.28 -7.69 -3.27
N LEU A 118 -1.89 -7.57 -4.43
CA LEU A 118 -3.19 -8.14 -4.75
C LEU A 118 -3.18 -9.67 -4.67
N SER A 119 -2.14 -10.30 -5.23
CA SER A 119 -1.91 -11.75 -5.15
C SER A 119 -1.73 -12.21 -3.70
N GLU A 120 -0.85 -11.56 -2.94
CA GLU A 120 -0.61 -11.91 -1.54
C GLU A 120 -1.85 -11.70 -0.66
N LEU A 121 -2.59 -10.60 -0.87
CA LEU A 121 -3.82 -10.31 -0.13
C LEU A 121 -4.89 -11.36 -0.42
N THR A 122 -4.97 -11.86 -1.65
CA THR A 122 -5.83 -13.00 -2.04
C THR A 122 -5.38 -14.29 -1.34
N ASN A 123 -4.07 -14.57 -1.35
CA ASN A 123 -3.50 -15.79 -0.76
C ASN A 123 -3.72 -15.86 0.76
N ILE A 124 -3.67 -14.73 1.48
CA ILE A 124 -3.94 -14.67 2.91
C ILE A 124 -5.45 -14.56 3.24
N GLY A 125 -6.32 -14.68 2.23
CA GLY A 125 -7.78 -14.59 2.40
C GLY A 125 -8.24 -13.20 2.86
N GLY A 126 -7.58 -12.15 2.39
CA GLY A 126 -8.02 -10.76 2.52
C GLY A 126 -8.89 -10.30 1.35
N LEU A 127 -8.84 -11.01 0.22
CA LEU A 127 -9.73 -10.89 -0.93
C LEU A 127 -10.11 -12.28 -1.43
N THR A 128 -11.29 -12.41 -2.02
CA THR A 128 -11.66 -13.53 -2.87
C THR A 128 -10.97 -13.40 -4.23
N LYS A 129 -10.87 -14.51 -4.97
CA LYS A 129 -10.33 -14.48 -6.34
C LYS A 129 -11.12 -13.55 -7.26
N LYS A 130 -12.44 -13.49 -7.09
CA LYS A 130 -13.30 -12.60 -7.87
C LYS A 130 -12.98 -11.14 -7.55
N GLU A 131 -12.96 -10.76 -6.27
CA GLU A 131 -12.61 -9.39 -5.86
C GLU A 131 -11.22 -8.99 -6.34
N SER A 132 -10.25 -9.91 -6.33
CA SER A 132 -8.92 -9.67 -6.88
C SER A 132 -8.95 -9.36 -8.38
N ILE A 133 -9.73 -10.11 -9.16
CA ILE A 133 -9.84 -9.89 -10.61
C ILE A 133 -10.54 -8.57 -10.88
N ASP A 134 -11.66 -8.32 -10.21
CA ASP A 134 -12.45 -7.10 -10.37
C ASP A 134 -11.60 -5.87 -10.04
N TYR A 135 -10.86 -5.88 -8.92
CA TYR A 135 -9.99 -4.76 -8.53
C TYR A 135 -8.87 -4.52 -9.55
N LYS A 136 -8.26 -5.58 -10.10
CA LYS A 136 -7.24 -5.43 -11.15
C LYS A 136 -7.84 -4.80 -12.40
N ASN A 137 -9.00 -5.28 -12.84
CA ASN A 137 -9.68 -4.77 -14.03
C ASN A 137 -10.06 -3.29 -13.87
N ASP A 138 -10.52 -2.89 -12.69
CA ASP A 138 -10.86 -1.49 -12.41
C ASP A 138 -9.62 -0.59 -12.54
N VAL A 139 -8.50 -0.98 -11.93
CA VAL A 139 -7.23 -0.21 -12.04
C VAL A 139 -6.74 -0.18 -13.49
N ASP A 140 -6.77 -1.31 -14.20
CA ASP A 140 -6.35 -1.38 -15.60
C ASP A 140 -7.24 -0.51 -16.50
N HIS A 141 -8.55 -0.47 -16.24
CA HIS A 141 -9.49 0.40 -16.94
C HIS A 141 -9.17 1.87 -16.72
N GLU A 142 -8.99 2.29 -15.45
CA GLU A 142 -8.65 3.68 -15.10
C GLU A 142 -7.34 4.13 -15.77
N ILE A 143 -6.32 3.28 -15.78
CA ILE A 143 -5.05 3.56 -16.47
C ILE A 143 -5.29 3.78 -17.97
N SER A 144 -6.13 2.95 -18.60
CA SER A 144 -6.38 3.00 -20.05
C SER A 144 -7.11 4.27 -20.50
N ILE A 145 -8.04 4.79 -19.69
CA ILE A 145 -8.83 5.99 -20.04
C ILE A 145 -8.11 7.31 -19.74
N MET A 146 -7.00 7.26 -19.01
CA MET A 146 -6.12 8.41 -18.76
C MET A 146 -5.11 8.67 -19.90
N GLY A 147 -5.08 7.78 -20.90
CA GLY A 147 -4.29 7.90 -22.12
C GLY A 147 -4.94 8.71 -23.22
#